data_AF-E6MGY9-F1
#
_entry.id   AF-E6MGY9-F1
#
_cell.length_a   1.000
_cell.length_b   1.000
_cell.length_c   1.000
_cell.angle_alpha   90.00
_cell.angle_beta   90.00
_cell.angle_gamma   90.00
#
_symmetry.space_group_name_H-M   'P 1'
#
loop_
_entity.id
_entity.type
_entity.pdbx_description
1 polymer ?
#
loop_
_entity_poly.entity_id
_entity_poly.type
_entity_poly.pdbx_seq_one_letter_code
_entity_poly.pdbx_strand_id
1 'polypeptide(L)'
;MKSRNLKEEQAFIQKHRRYLERKKQRLIDMSGPGEMHSDRSYIDADAIHGGGGRRETYSVLIELGKIEADLKLLDKQEKDVAEQIELIEDAIAYYPKTVDKVRALKEVKGMSLKEIAEELGYSESWIRKLSALRYNNSTKE
;
A
#
# COMPACT_ATOMS: atom_id res chain seq x y z
N MET A 1 3.79 12.30 -11.12
CA MET A 1 3.04 11.59 -10.05
C MET A 1 2.76 12.60 -8.95
N LYS A 2 1.53 12.70 -8.43
CA LYS A 2 1.29 13.49 -7.20
C LYS A 2 2.06 12.82 -6.05
N SER A 3 2.85 13.56 -5.30
CA SER A 3 3.48 13.04 -4.08
C SER A 3 2.38 12.70 -3.08
N ARG A 4 2.25 11.41 -2.73
CA ARG A 4 1.34 10.93 -1.68
C ARG A 4 2.03 11.08 -0.33
N ASN A 5 1.24 11.37 0.71
CA ASN A 5 1.75 11.24 2.08
C ASN A 5 1.90 9.76 2.46
N LEU A 6 2.58 9.46 3.57
CA LEU A 6 2.90 8.07 3.95
C LEU A 6 1.64 7.24 4.22
N LYS A 7 0.59 7.83 4.79
CA LYS A 7 -0.71 7.17 5.03
C LYS A 7 -1.41 6.80 3.73
N GLU A 8 -1.40 7.70 2.74
CA GLU A 8 -1.93 7.43 1.40
C GLU A 8 -1.11 6.36 0.67
N GLU A 9 0.22 6.36 0.85
CA GLU A 9 1.10 5.38 0.23
C GLU A 9 0.90 3.98 0.84
N GLN A 10 0.81 3.86 2.17
CA GLN A 10 0.44 2.60 2.83
C GLN A 10 -0.92 2.09 2.34
N ALA A 11 -1.93 2.96 2.27
CA ALA A 11 -3.25 2.59 1.79
C ALA A 11 -3.21 2.12 0.32
N PHE A 12 -2.38 2.75 -0.52
CA PHE A 12 -2.18 2.32 -1.89
C PHE A 12 -1.51 0.94 -1.97
N ILE A 13 -0.41 0.73 -1.22
CA ILE A 13 0.31 -0.54 -1.16
C ILE A 13 -0.64 -1.68 -0.77
N GLN A 14 -1.41 -1.49 0.31
CA GLN A 14 -2.38 -2.49 0.77
C GLN A 14 -3.47 -2.78 -0.28
N LYS A 15 -4.02 -1.74 -0.91
CA LYS A 15 -5.03 -1.91 -1.96
C LYS A 15 -4.44 -2.66 -3.16
N HIS A 16 -3.21 -2.35 -3.55
CA HIS A 16 -2.54 -3.00 -4.67
C HIS A 16 -2.22 -4.46 -4.37
N ARG A 17 -1.70 -4.76 -3.17
CA ARG A 17 -1.47 -6.13 -2.67
C ARG A 17 -2.74 -6.97 -2.76
N ARG A 18 -3.86 -6.49 -2.20
CA ARG A 18 -5.16 -7.19 -2.27
C ARG A 18 -5.66 -7.42 -3.71
N TYR A 19 -5.33 -6.52 -4.63
CA TYR A 19 -5.68 -6.69 -6.03
C TYR A 19 -4.84 -7.80 -6.67
N LEU A 20 -3.53 -7.79 -6.44
CA LEU A 20 -2.60 -8.79 -6.97
C LEU A 20 -2.88 -10.18 -6.41
N GLU A 21 -3.16 -10.31 -5.12
CA GLU A 21 -3.57 -11.58 -4.48
C GLU A 21 -4.85 -12.14 -5.11
N ARG A 22 -5.89 -11.30 -5.28
CA ARG A 22 -7.13 -11.71 -5.97
C ARG A 22 -6.90 -12.06 -7.43
N LYS A 23 -5.94 -11.43 -8.10
CA LYS A 23 -5.58 -11.76 -9.47
C LYS A 23 -4.84 -13.10 -9.53
N LYS A 24 -3.91 -13.34 -8.60
CA LYS A 24 -3.20 -14.62 -8.43
C LYS A 24 -4.18 -15.76 -8.19
N GLN A 25 -5.11 -15.59 -7.25
CA GLN A 25 -6.09 -16.63 -6.92
C GLN A 25 -6.97 -16.96 -8.13
N ARG A 26 -7.51 -15.94 -8.82
CA ARG A 26 -8.30 -16.17 -10.04
C ARG A 26 -7.52 -16.90 -11.14
N LEU A 27 -6.25 -16.58 -11.32
CA LEU A 27 -5.41 -17.30 -12.29
C LEU A 27 -5.24 -18.77 -11.88
N ILE A 28 -5.06 -19.05 -10.59
CA ILE A 28 -4.97 -20.42 -10.07
C ILE A 28 -6.31 -21.15 -10.29
N ASP A 29 -7.43 -20.56 -9.88
CA ASP A 29 -8.77 -21.15 -9.98
C ASP A 29 -9.15 -21.47 -11.44
N MET A 30 -8.80 -20.58 -12.37
CA MET A 30 -9.03 -20.78 -13.81
C MET A 30 -8.04 -21.77 -14.47
N SER A 31 -6.94 -22.10 -13.79
CA SER A 31 -5.91 -23.03 -14.27
C SER A 31 -5.99 -24.42 -13.61
N GLY A 32 -6.82 -24.58 -12.58
CA GLY A 32 -7.06 -25.87 -11.92
C GLY A 32 -7.93 -26.79 -12.78
N PRO A 33 -7.91 -28.12 -12.53
CA PRO A 33 -8.90 -29.01 -13.12
C PRO A 33 -10.28 -28.54 -12.69
N GLY A 34 -11.15 -28.22 -13.65
CA GLY A 34 -12.55 -27.88 -13.37
C GLY A 34 -13.22 -28.98 -12.56
N GLU A 35 -14.23 -28.62 -11.76
CA GLU A 35 -14.95 -29.54 -10.86
C GLU A 35 -15.17 -30.90 -11.53
N MET A 36 -14.48 -31.91 -11.00
CA MET A 36 -14.67 -33.31 -11.35
C MET A 36 -16.11 -33.71 -11.00
N HIS A 37 -17.02 -33.57 -11.96
CA HIS A 37 -18.13 -34.49 -12.06
C HIS A 37 -17.57 -35.83 -12.54
N SER A 38 -17.28 -36.71 -11.59
CA SER A 38 -16.95 -38.12 -11.81
C SER A 38 -17.91 -38.71 -12.84
N ASP A 39 -17.40 -39.28 -13.94
CA ASP A 39 -17.49 -40.74 -14.07
C ASP A 39 -16.46 -41.37 -15.02
N ARG A 40 -15.47 -40.64 -15.57
CA ARG A 40 -14.58 -41.22 -16.58
C ARG A 40 -13.10 -40.84 -16.41
N SER A 41 -12.36 -41.84 -15.90
CA SER A 41 -11.00 -42.28 -16.32
C SER A 41 -9.87 -41.24 -16.41
N TYR A 42 -8.82 -41.47 -15.60
CA TYR A 42 -7.49 -40.81 -15.62
C TYR A 42 -6.69 -40.96 -16.93
N ILE A 43 -7.27 -41.52 -17.99
CA ILE A 43 -6.62 -41.74 -19.30
C ILE A 43 -6.79 -40.54 -20.25
N ASP A 44 -7.73 -39.62 -20.01
CA ASP A 44 -7.98 -38.45 -20.88
C ASP A 44 -7.35 -37.15 -20.32
N ALA A 45 -6.06 -37.18 -20.02
CA ALA A 45 -5.30 -36.00 -19.57
C ALA A 45 -5.10 -34.91 -20.65
N ASP A 46 -5.73 -35.05 -21.83
CA ASP A 46 -5.72 -34.04 -22.91
C ASP A 46 -6.96 -33.12 -22.90
N ALA A 47 -7.96 -33.43 -22.08
CA ALA A 47 -9.21 -32.66 -21.98
C ALA A 47 -9.16 -31.65 -20.82
N ILE A 48 -8.28 -30.65 -20.93
CA ILE A 48 -8.51 -29.36 -20.25
C ILE A 48 -9.76 -28.75 -20.92
N HIS A 49 -10.93 -29.02 -20.36
CA HIS A 49 -12.22 -28.54 -20.86
C HIS A 49 -12.91 -27.69 -19.80
N GLY A 50 -12.98 -26.38 -20.07
CA GLY A 50 -13.70 -25.40 -19.26
C GLY A 50 -13.59 -23.99 -19.86
N GLY A 51 -14.59 -23.61 -20.68
CA GLY A 51 -14.99 -22.26 -21.08
C GLY A 51 -13.97 -21.13 -21.11
N GLY A 52 -13.38 -20.88 -22.28
CA GLY A 52 -12.73 -19.60 -22.61
C GLY A 52 -11.28 -19.74 -23.05
N GLY A 53 -11.08 -20.26 -24.27
CA GLY A 53 -9.83 -20.23 -25.05
C GLY A 53 -8.56 -20.67 -24.34
N ARG A 54 -7.91 -21.76 -24.80
CA ARG A 54 -6.58 -22.21 -24.32
C ARG A 54 -5.63 -21.01 -24.11
N ARG A 55 -5.49 -20.54 -22.86
CA ARG A 55 -4.28 -19.82 -22.47
C ARG A 55 -3.22 -20.88 -22.36
N GLU A 56 -2.17 -20.77 -23.15
CA GLU A 56 -1.02 -21.69 -23.06
C GLU A 56 -0.55 -21.71 -21.61
N THR A 57 -0.37 -22.88 -21.01
CA THR A 57 0.05 -23.04 -19.59
C THR A 57 1.27 -22.17 -19.27
N TYR A 58 2.17 -22.01 -20.25
CA TYR A 58 3.33 -21.14 -20.19
C TYR A 58 2.99 -19.65 -19.98
N SER A 59 1.95 -19.15 -20.64
CA SER A 59 1.46 -17.77 -20.47
C SER A 59 0.95 -17.51 -19.03
N VAL A 60 0.28 -18.50 -18.44
CA VAL A 60 -0.21 -18.42 -17.05
C VAL A 60 0.96 -18.41 -16.06
N LEU A 61 1.96 -19.28 -16.27
CA LEU A 61 3.18 -19.30 -15.45
C LEU A 61 3.95 -17.97 -15.51
N ILE A 62 4.06 -17.35 -16.68
CA ILE A 62 4.68 -16.03 -16.82
C ILE A 62 3.88 -14.97 -16.06
N GLU A 63 2.55 -14.96 -16.18
CA GLU A 63 1.70 -14.01 -15.47
C GLU A 63 1.82 -14.18 -13.95
N LEU A 64 1.82 -15.42 -13.45
CA LEU A 64 2.05 -15.71 -12.03
C LEU A 64 3.42 -15.23 -11.55
N GLY A 65 4.48 -15.48 -12.31
CA GLY A 65 5.83 -15.01 -11.98
C GLY A 65 5.93 -13.48 -11.91
N LYS A 66 5.24 -12.76 -12.81
CA LYS A 66 5.16 -11.29 -12.75
C LYS A 66 4.43 -10.82 -11.49
N ILE A 67 3.29 -11.43 -11.16
CA ILE A 67 2.53 -11.09 -9.96
C ILE A 67 3.36 -11.34 -8.69
N GLU A 68 4.14 -12.43 -8.63
CA GLU A 68 5.02 -12.70 -7.50
C GLU A 68 6.18 -11.71 -7.38
N ALA A 69 6.75 -11.28 -8.51
CA ALA A 69 7.75 -10.23 -8.52
C ALA A 69 7.18 -8.88 -8.03
N ASP A 70 5.98 -8.51 -8.49
CA ASP A 70 5.29 -7.30 -8.07
C ASP A 70 4.94 -7.33 -6.57
N LEU A 71 4.50 -8.48 -6.04
CA LEU A 71 4.27 -8.66 -4.60
C LEU A 71 5.55 -8.48 -3.78
N LYS A 72 6.67 -9.06 -4.24
CA LYS A 72 7.98 -8.85 -3.58
C LYS A 72 8.44 -7.39 -3.63
N LEU A 73 8.12 -6.67 -4.69
CA LEU A 73 8.41 -5.23 -4.79
C LEU A 73 7.56 -4.44 -3.79
N LEU A 74 6.27 -4.78 -3.67
CA LEU A 74 5.40 -4.19 -2.65
C LEU A 74 5.90 -4.47 -1.23
N ASP A 75 6.40 -5.67 -0.94
CA ASP A 75 7.00 -6.00 0.36
C ASP A 75 8.17 -5.07 0.72
N LYS A 76 9.00 -4.71 -0.27
CA LYS A 76 10.11 -3.77 -0.08
C LYS A 76 9.59 -2.35 0.17
N GLN A 77 8.65 -1.89 -0.66
CA GLN A 77 8.05 -0.56 -0.49
C GLN A 77 7.36 -0.41 0.87
N GLU A 78 6.71 -1.45 1.36
CA GLU A 78 6.08 -1.44 2.68
C GLU A 78 7.11 -1.29 3.80
N LYS A 79 8.26 -1.96 3.69
CA LYS A 79 9.38 -1.78 4.63
C LYS A 79 9.97 -0.38 4.56
N ASP A 80 10.25 0.12 3.36
CA ASP A 80 10.80 1.46 3.17
C ASP A 80 9.88 2.54 3.78
N VAL A 81 8.56 2.39 3.62
CA VAL A 81 7.58 3.31 4.21
C VAL A 81 7.54 3.18 5.74
N ALA A 82 7.65 1.97 6.28
CA ALA A 82 7.72 1.76 7.73
C ALA A 82 8.97 2.42 8.35
N GLU A 83 10.14 2.23 7.73
CA GLU A 83 11.39 2.87 8.15
C GLU A 83 11.30 4.40 8.08
N GLN A 84 10.66 4.95 7.03
CA GLN A 84 10.43 6.39 6.94
C GLN A 84 9.54 6.92 8.06
N ILE A 85 8.49 6.18 8.44
CA ILE A 85 7.62 6.57 9.56
C ILE A 85 8.41 6.62 10.86
N GLU A 86 9.22 5.60 11.13
CA GLU A 86 10.06 5.54 12.34
C GLU A 86 11.03 6.73 12.40
N LEU A 87 11.74 7.01 11.29
CA LEU A 87 12.65 8.16 11.20
C LEU A 87 11.96 9.51 11.43
N ILE A 88 10.72 9.66 10.95
CA ILE A 88 9.93 10.88 11.15
C ILE A 88 9.47 10.99 12.61
N GLU A 89 9.04 9.89 13.23
CA GLU A 89 8.63 9.88 14.63
C GLU A 89 9.80 10.25 15.55
N ASP A 90 10.98 9.69 15.30
CA ASP A 90 12.21 10.09 15.96
C ASP A 90 12.49 11.58 15.75
N ALA A 91 12.47 12.06 14.51
CA ALA A 91 12.71 13.47 14.22
C ALA A 91 11.71 14.38 14.97
N ILE A 92 10.41 14.03 14.97
CA ILE A 92 9.34 14.76 15.69
C ILE A 92 9.61 14.80 17.19
N ALA A 93 10.17 13.74 17.79
CA ALA A 93 10.54 13.75 19.20
C ALA A 93 11.57 14.85 19.50
N TYR A 94 12.58 15.01 18.63
CA TYR A 94 13.65 16.00 18.80
C TYR A 94 13.29 17.44 18.44
N TYR A 95 12.17 17.70 17.74
CA TYR A 95 11.77 19.07 17.41
C TYR A 95 11.33 19.84 18.67
N PRO A 96 11.87 21.05 18.94
CA PRO A 96 11.42 21.86 20.06
C PRO A 96 10.15 22.68 19.75
N LYS A 97 9.84 22.92 18.47
CA LYS A 97 8.74 23.80 18.05
C LYS A 97 7.50 23.00 17.68
N THR A 98 6.38 23.28 18.35
CA THR A 98 5.09 22.61 18.10
C THR A 98 4.55 22.83 16.69
N VAL A 99 4.86 23.97 16.05
CA VAL A 99 4.46 24.26 14.66
C VAL A 99 5.07 23.26 13.68
N ASP A 100 6.37 22.98 13.81
CA ASP A 100 7.08 22.09 12.90
C ASP A 100 6.62 20.64 13.08
N LYS A 101 6.33 20.23 14.32
CA LYS A 101 5.70 18.92 14.62
C LYS A 101 4.34 18.79 13.93
N VAL A 102 3.46 19.80 14.09
CA VAL A 102 2.13 19.80 13.47
C VAL A 102 2.23 19.71 11.94
N ARG A 103 3.22 20.39 11.34
CA ARG A 103 3.45 20.33 9.88
C ARG A 103 3.90 18.93 9.44
N ALA A 104 4.88 18.34 10.13
CA ALA A 104 5.38 17.01 9.82
C ALA A 104 4.27 15.94 9.91
N LEU A 105 3.48 15.97 10.99
CA LEU A 105 2.36 15.04 11.18
C LEU A 105 1.28 15.20 10.09
N LYS A 106 0.98 16.43 9.67
CA LYS A 106 -0.03 16.70 8.65
C LYS A 106 0.43 16.35 7.24
N GLU A 107 1.58 16.87 6.83
CA GLU A 107 2.03 16.81 5.43
C GLU A 107 2.73 15.50 5.10
N VAL A 108 3.49 14.95 6.05
CA VAL A 108 4.31 13.75 5.82
C VAL A 108 3.57 12.50 6.30
N LYS A 109 3.10 12.48 7.55
CA LYS A 109 2.34 11.35 8.10
C LYS A 109 0.88 11.32 7.61
N GLY A 110 0.36 12.43 7.08
CA GLY A 110 -1.01 12.49 6.52
C GLY A 110 -2.11 12.52 7.56
N MET A 111 -1.82 12.97 8.78
CA MET A 111 -2.80 13.05 9.86
C MET A 111 -3.75 14.22 9.69
N SER A 112 -5.00 14.01 10.12
CA SER A 112 -5.99 15.07 10.26
C SER A 112 -5.66 15.98 11.44
N LEU A 113 -6.18 17.21 11.44
CA LEU A 113 -5.97 18.14 12.56
C LEU A 113 -6.51 17.59 13.89
N LYS A 114 -7.55 16.76 13.83
CA LYS A 114 -8.11 16.07 14.99
C LYS A 114 -7.16 15.00 15.53
N GLU A 115 -6.64 14.13 14.66
CA GLU A 115 -5.63 13.11 15.04
C GLU A 115 -4.39 13.79 15.66
N ILE A 116 -3.92 14.89 15.08
CA ILE A 116 -2.77 15.65 15.61
C ILE A 116 -3.07 16.26 16.98
N ALA A 117 -4.30 16.76 17.19
CA ALA A 117 -4.72 17.34 18.45
C ALA A 117 -4.75 16.29 19.57
N GLU A 118 -5.27 15.10 19.28
CA GLU A 118 -5.26 13.95 20.18
C GLU A 118 -3.84 13.51 20.51
N GLU A 119 -2.97 13.38 19.50
CA GLU A 119 -1.58 12.91 19.67
C GLU A 119 -0.71 13.89 20.49
N LEU A 120 -0.92 15.20 20.30
CA LEU A 120 -0.15 16.24 21.00
C LEU A 120 -0.82 16.72 22.30
N GLY A 121 -2.03 16.25 22.63
CA GLY A 121 -2.76 16.65 23.84
C GLY A 121 -3.29 18.09 23.82
N TYR A 122 -3.58 18.64 22.63
CA TYR A 122 -4.11 20.00 22.47
C TYR A 122 -5.54 20.01 21.92
N SER A 123 -6.19 21.17 21.94
CA SER A 123 -7.49 21.32 21.28
C SER A 123 -7.33 21.44 19.75
N GLU A 124 -8.27 20.88 19.00
CA GLU A 124 -8.30 20.97 17.53
C GLU A 124 -8.28 22.43 17.04
N SER A 125 -8.99 23.33 17.74
CA SER A 125 -9.00 24.78 17.44
C SER A 125 -7.61 25.41 17.55
N TRP A 126 -6.79 24.97 18.52
CA TRP A 126 -5.43 25.47 18.69
C TRP A 126 -4.48 24.91 17.62
N ILE A 127 -4.58 23.62 17.31
CA ILE A 127 -3.83 22.98 16.21
C ILE A 127 -4.19 23.59 14.86
N ARG A 128 -5.46 23.91 14.62
CA ARG A 128 -5.90 24.61 13.41
C ARG A 128 -5.22 25.97 13.26
N LYS A 129 -5.14 26.76 14.34
CA LYS A 129 -4.42 28.05 14.34
C LYS A 129 -2.94 27.87 14.05
N LEU A 130 -2.30 26.86 14.66
CA LEU A 130 -0.89 26.53 14.40
C LEU A 130 -0.63 26.06 12.98
N SER A 131 -1.50 25.22 12.43
CA SER A 131 -1.36 24.72 11.06
C SER A 131 -1.49 25.83 10.00
N ALA A 132 -2.10 26.97 10.37
CA ALA A 132 -2.23 28.14 9.52
C ALA A 132 -1.07 29.13 9.66
N LEU A 133 -0.26 29.02 10.71
CA LEU A 133 0.95 29.83 10.89
C LEU A 133 2.01 29.39 9.87
N ARG A 134 2.22 30.20 8.84
CA ARG A 134 3.39 30.05 7.96
C ARG A 134 4.61 30.65 8.66
N TYR A 135 5.66 29.86 8.82
CA TYR A 135 7.00 30.41 9.00
C TYR A 135 7.39 31.11 7.70
N ASN A 136 7.39 32.44 7.68
CA ASN A 136 8.22 33.16 6.73
C ASN A 136 9.67 32.85 7.14
N ASN A 137 10.36 32.02 6.37
CA ASN A 137 11.82 31.98 6.43
C ASN A 137 12.32 33.32 5.88
N SER A 138 12.28 34.36 6.71
CA SER A 138 13.23 35.45 6.58
C SER A 138 14.54 34.97 7.19
N THR A 139 15.24 34.10 6.46
CA THR A 139 16.69 34.02 6.57
C THR A 139 17.23 35.39 6.16
N LYS A 140 17.36 36.27 7.15
CA LYS A 140 18.34 37.35 7.11
C LYS A 140 19.65 36.72 7.57
N GLU A 141 20.37 36.13 6.62
CA GLU A 141 21.82 36.00 6.67
C GLU A 141 22.38 36.51 5.34
#